data_AF-A0A858RBD0-F1
#
_entry.id   AF-A0A858RBD0-F1
#
_cell.length_a   1.000
_cell.length_b   1.000
_cell.length_c   1.000
_cell.angle_alpha   90.00
_cell.angle_beta   90.00
_cell.angle_gamma   90.00
#
_symmetry.space_group_name_H-M   'P 1'
#
loop_
_entity.id
_entity.type
_entity.pdbx_description
1 polymer ?
#
loop_
_entity_poly.entity_id
_entity_poly.type
_entity_poly.pdbx_seq_one_letter_code
_entity_poly.pdbx_strand_id
1 'polypeptide(L)' 'MTDTTAAPDTLAVSKTVTVEGSAAEADVQAQAQQFRDMGWQSVTVTAPKPPSQPDWTIQLTGFS' A
#
# COMPACT_ATOMS: atom_id res chain seq x y z
N MET A 1 15.46 38.15 -11.57
CA MET A 1 15.83 36.97 -10.78
C MET A 1 14.60 36.09 -10.74
N THR A 2 14.56 35.02 -11.51
CA THR A 2 13.44 34.07 -11.47
C THR A 2 13.69 33.13 -10.31
N ASP A 3 13.02 33.39 -9.19
CA ASP A 3 12.89 32.45 -8.10
C ASP A 3 11.99 31.30 -8.60
N THR A 4 12.62 30.29 -9.18
CA THR A 4 11.94 29.04 -9.50
C THR A 4 11.85 28.27 -8.19
N THR A 5 10.76 28.46 -7.47
CA THR A 5 10.37 27.55 -6.39
C THR A 5 10.21 26.17 -7.01
N ALA A 6 11.19 25.29 -6.80
CA ALA A 6 11.07 23.88 -7.17
C ALA A 6 9.87 23.32 -6.41
N ALA A 7 8.84 22.87 -7.13
CA ALA A 7 7.78 22.08 -6.51
C ALA A 7 8.45 20.87 -5.85
N PRO A 8 8.05 20.47 -4.64
CA PRO A 8 8.60 19.27 -4.02
C PRO A 8 8.36 18.09 -4.97
N ASP A 9 9.43 17.46 -5.42
CA ASP A 9 9.36 16.21 -6.19
C ASP A 9 8.81 15.13 -5.26
N THR A 10 7.50 14.95 -5.26
CA THR A 10 6.86 13.86 -4.52
C THR A 10 7.23 12.54 -5.18
N LEU A 11 8.07 11.75 -4.54
CA LEU A 11 8.46 10.44 -5.02
C LEU A 11 7.33 9.45 -4.73
N ALA A 12 6.85 8.76 -5.76
CA ALA A 12 5.88 7.69 -5.59
C ALA A 12 6.55 6.52 -4.85
N VAL A 13 6.08 6.21 -3.65
CA VAL A 13 6.52 5.05 -2.87
C VAL A 13 5.51 3.94 -3.04
N SER A 14 6.01 2.71 -3.25
CA SER A 14 5.22 1.50 -3.20
C SER A 14 5.71 0.59 -2.07
N LYS A 15 4.77 -0.03 -1.36
CA LYS A 15 5.05 -0.98 -0.29
C LYS A 15 4.16 -2.20 -0.45
N THR A 16 4.76 -3.37 -0.34
CA THR A 16 4.07 -4.65 -0.42
C THR A 16 4.10 -5.34 0.93
N VAL A 17 2.95 -5.81 1.40
CA VAL A 17 2.79 -6.56 2.65
C VAL A 17 2.13 -7.90 2.32
N THR A 18 2.71 -8.98 2.80
CA THR A 18 2.11 -10.31 2.71
C THR A 18 1.45 -10.64 4.04
N VAL A 19 0.20 -11.10 3.99
CA VAL A 19 -0.61 -11.44 5.17
C VAL A 19 -1.13 -12.86 5.01
N GLU A 20 -0.77 -13.73 5.95
CA GLU A 20 -1.35 -15.06 6.05
C GLU A 20 -2.75 -14.95 6.69
N GLY A 21 -3.76 -15.63 6.15
CA GLY A 21 -5.06 -15.73 6.81
C GLY A 21 -6.27 -15.69 5.88
N SER A 22 -7.41 -15.33 6.44
CA SER A 22 -8.68 -15.18 5.74
C SER A 22 -8.80 -13.84 5.02
N ALA A 23 -9.74 -13.75 4.08
CA ALA A 23 -10.05 -12.51 3.36
C ALA A 23 -10.40 -11.35 4.31
N ALA A 24 -11.10 -11.63 5.40
CA ALA A 24 -11.50 -10.63 6.39
C ALA A 24 -10.29 -10.08 7.15
N GLU A 25 -9.32 -10.94 7.51
CA GLU A 25 -8.09 -10.52 8.18
C GLU A 25 -7.21 -9.67 7.26
N ALA A 26 -7.10 -10.05 5.99
CA ALA A 26 -6.38 -9.28 4.98
C ALA A 26 -6.98 -7.88 4.77
N ASP A 27 -8.32 -7.77 4.77
CA ASP A 27 -9.01 -6.49 4.62
C ASP A 27 -8.80 -5.56 5.84
N VAL A 28 -8.91 -6.11 7.05
CA VAL A 28 -8.62 -5.37 8.28
C VAL A 28 -7.18 -4.86 8.32
N GLN A 29 -6.21 -5.68 7.89
CA GLN A 29 -4.81 -5.27 7.78
C GLN A 29 -4.62 -4.17 6.72
N ALA A 30 -5.30 -4.25 5.59
CA ALA A 30 -5.23 -3.23 4.54
C ALA A 30 -5.76 -1.87 5.04
N GLN A 31 -6.90 -1.87 5.72
CA GLN A 31 -7.46 -0.67 6.34
C GLN A 31 -6.52 -0.11 7.42
N ALA A 32 -5.96 -0.97 8.28
CA ALA A 32 -5.00 -0.54 9.30
C ALA A 32 -3.75 0.13 8.71
N GLN A 33 -3.24 -0.37 7.58
CA GLN A 33 -2.10 0.25 6.87
C GLN A 33 -2.46 1.60 6.24
N GLN A 34 -3.68 1.75 5.71
CA GLN A 34 -4.17 3.06 5.22
C GLN A 34 -4.17 4.12 6.32
N PHE A 35 -4.69 3.77 7.50
CA PHE A 35 -4.78 4.70 8.63
C PHE A 35 -3.42 5.02 9.25
N ARG A 36 -2.52 4.03 9.38
CA ARG A 36 -1.22 4.22 10.02
C ARG A 36 -0.35 5.23 9.27
N ASP A 37 -0.33 5.14 7.95
CA ASP A 37 0.70 5.81 7.16
C ASP A 37 0.19 7.11 6.50
N MET A 38 -1.11 7.47 6.60
CA MET A 38 -1.80 8.72 6.17
C MET A 38 -1.45 9.34 4.79
N GLY A 39 -0.49 8.78 4.04
CA GLY A 39 0.05 9.25 2.78
C GLY A 39 -0.05 8.22 1.65
N TRP A 40 -0.69 7.07 1.91
CA TRP A 40 -1.05 6.12 0.85
C TRP A 40 -2.26 6.64 0.08
N GLN A 41 -2.10 6.79 -1.23
CA GLN A 41 -3.18 7.17 -2.14
C GLN A 41 -4.03 5.98 -2.57
N SER A 42 -3.42 4.80 -2.68
CA SER A 42 -4.11 3.59 -3.12
C SER A 42 -3.66 2.37 -2.32
N VAL A 43 -4.61 1.48 -2.08
CA VAL A 43 -4.37 0.19 -1.43
C VAL A 43 -5.11 -0.87 -2.22
N THR A 44 -4.38 -1.91 -2.62
CA THR A 44 -4.90 -3.03 -3.40
C THR A 44 -4.66 -4.31 -2.64
N VAL A 45 -5.72 -5.08 -2.40
CA VAL A 45 -5.65 -6.39 -1.75
C VAL A 45 -5.83 -7.47 -2.82
N THR A 46 -4.86 -8.37 -2.93
CA THR A 46 -4.83 -9.46 -3.91
C THR A 46 -4.98 -10.79 -3.21
N ALA A 47 -5.94 -11.59 -3.67
CA ALA A 47 -6.17 -12.92 -3.14
C ALA A 47 -5.03 -13.89 -3.50
N PRO A 48 -4.72 -14.86 -2.62
CA PRO A 48 -3.75 -15.91 -2.90
C PRO A 48 -4.13 -16.72 -4.15
N LYS A 49 -3.12 -17.14 -4.92
CA LYS A 49 -3.34 -17.92 -6.14
C LYS A 49 -3.17 -19.42 -5.85
N PRO A 50 -4.21 -20.27 -6.04
CA PRO A 50 -4.06 -21.71 -5.88
C PRO A 50 -3.02 -22.29 -6.86
N PRO A 51 -2.23 -23.32 -6.48
CA PRO A 51 -2.24 -24.05 -5.20
C PRO A 51 -1.32 -23.47 -4.12
N SER A 52 -0.72 -22.30 -4.37
CA SER A 52 0.37 -21.74 -3.57
C SER A 52 -0.15 -20.80 -2.49
N GLN A 53 -0.16 -21.31 -1.25
CA GLN A 53 -0.28 -20.61 0.04
C GLN A 53 -1.55 -19.75 0.31
N PRO A 54 -1.98 -19.65 1.58
CA PRO A 54 -3.11 -18.81 2.01
C PRO A 54 -2.73 -17.32 2.16
N ASP A 55 -1.77 -16.85 1.36
CA ASP A 55 -1.09 -15.59 1.59
C ASP A 55 -1.69 -14.49 0.71
N TRP A 56 -2.32 -13.52 1.36
CA TRP A 56 -2.86 -12.32 0.75
C TRP A 56 -1.75 -11.29 0.54
N THR A 57 -1.81 -10.59 -0.59
CA THR A 57 -0.85 -9.52 -0.88
C THR A 57 -1.55 -8.17 -0.83
N ILE A 58 -1.06 -7.26 0.01
CA ILE A 58 -1.54 -5.88 0.11
C ILE A 58 -0.47 -4.98 -0.50
N GLN A 59 -0.83 -4.26 -1.55
CA GLN A 59 0.03 -3.27 -2.20
C GLN A 59 -0.47 -1.87 -1.87
N LEU A 60 0.41 -1.06 -1.30
CA LEU A 60 0.17 0.32 -0.88
C LEU A 60 0.98 1.22 -1.83
N THR A 61 0.34 2.24 -2.42
CA THR A 61 1.04 3.23 -3.27
C THR A 61 0.71 4.64 -2.78
N GLY A 62 1.73 5.48 -2.61
CA GLY A 62 1.60 6.79 -1.99
C GLY A 62 2.78 7.68 -2.35
N PHE A 63 2.95 8.78 -1.62
CA PHE A 63 4.06 9.71 -1.80
C PHE A 63 4.84 9.87 -0.49
N SER A 64 6.17 9.97 -0.59
CA SER A 64 7.06 10.36 0.52
C SER A 64 7.63 11.75 0.32
#